data_AF-A0A537GJV0-F1
#
_entry.id   AF-A0A537GJV0-F1
#
_cell.length_a   1.000
_cell.length_b   1.000
_cell.length_c   1.000
_cell.angle_alpha   90.00
_cell.angle_beta   90.00
_cell.angle_gamma   90.00
#
_symmetry.space_group_name_H-M   'P 1'
#
loop_
_entity.id
_entity.type
_entity.pdbx_description
1 polymer ?
#
loop_
_entity_poly.entity_id
_entity_poly.type
_entity_poly.pdbx_seq_one_letter_code
_entity_poly.pdbx_strand_id
1 'polypeptide(L)'
;MKRITDIVEVGGRKITLSNLDKLLWRREKISKADVIQYYAAVASRMVPIVKNRPLMLNRFPHGIPGKSFVQKDWPNHPSWVSIAQVQSHSLNKSVRHIVCNDEATLIWLADMACLEINQFLSTVPRTDWHDMVLVDLDPYPPASFEDATEIAGAVHSALVEMKLRHLIKTSGADGFH
;
A
#
# COMPACT_ATOMS: atom_id res chain seq x y z
N MET A 1 -26.89 11.67 -9.49
CA MET A 1 -25.71 12.22 -10.18
C MET A 1 -25.20 11.20 -11.17
N LYS A 2 -24.99 11.57 -12.46
CA LYS A 2 -24.32 10.70 -13.43
C LYS A 2 -22.92 10.39 -12.92
N ARG A 3 -22.59 9.09 -12.83
CA ARG A 3 -21.24 8.64 -12.49
C ARG A 3 -20.39 8.93 -13.72
N ILE A 4 -19.60 10.00 -13.69
CA ILE A 4 -18.60 10.27 -14.73
C ILE A 4 -17.58 9.13 -14.63
N THR A 5 -17.40 8.43 -15.74
CA THR A 5 -16.46 7.34 -15.87
C THR A 5 -15.58 7.59 -17.07
N ASP A 6 -14.27 7.59 -16.85
CA ASP A 6 -13.27 7.74 -17.89
C ASP A 6 -12.55 6.41 -18.08
N ILE A 7 -12.32 6.04 -19.33
CA ILE A 7 -11.55 4.83 -19.66
C ILE A 7 -10.15 5.28 -20.07
N VAL A 8 -9.15 4.83 -19.31
CA VAL A 8 -7.74 5.08 -19.60
C VAL A 8 -7.05 3.78 -19.99
N GLU A 9 -5.98 3.89 -20.78
CA GLU A 9 -5.12 2.76 -21.12
C GLU A 9 -3.77 2.92 -20.41
N VAL A 10 -3.41 1.93 -19.59
CA VAL A 10 -2.16 1.91 -18.81
C VAL A 10 -1.53 0.53 -18.98
N GLY A 11 -0.29 0.46 -19.48
CA GLY A 11 0.41 -0.81 -19.66
C GLY A 11 -0.37 -1.84 -20.50
N GLY A 12 -1.13 -1.38 -21.51
CA GLY A 12 -1.99 -2.22 -22.35
C GLY A 12 -3.27 -2.71 -21.66
N ARG A 13 -3.62 -2.19 -20.49
CA ARG A 13 -4.86 -2.49 -19.76
C ARG A 13 -5.81 -1.30 -19.85
N LYS A 14 -7.08 -1.57 -20.18
CA LYS A 14 -8.16 -0.57 -20.09
C LYS A 14 -8.69 -0.54 -18.66
N ILE A 15 -8.67 0.63 -18.04
CA ILE A 15 -9.13 0.85 -16.66
C ILE A 15 -10.26 1.87 -16.70
N THR A 16 -11.42 1.50 -16.16
CA THR A 16 -12.54 2.43 -15.95
C THR A 16 -12.35 3.12 -14.62
N LEU A 17 -11.99 4.40 -14.67
CA LEU A 17 -11.93 5.27 -13.50
C LEU A 17 -13.31 5.89 -13.25
N SER A 18 -13.63 6.23 -12.01
CA SER A 18 -14.96 6.78 -11.67
C SER A 18 -14.88 7.85 -10.59
N ASN A 19 -15.85 8.76 -10.49
CA ASN A 19 -15.89 9.73 -9.37
C ASN A 19 -14.58 10.51 -9.17
N LEU A 20 -13.95 10.96 -10.26
CA LEU A 20 -12.61 11.57 -10.24
C LEU A 20 -12.56 12.85 -9.40
N ASP A 21 -13.60 13.68 -9.48
CA ASP A 21 -13.73 14.94 -8.73
C ASP A 21 -13.99 14.74 -7.22
N LYS A 22 -14.14 13.49 -6.77
CA LYS A 22 -14.43 13.21 -5.37
C LYS A 22 -13.25 13.61 -4.51
N LEU A 23 -13.45 14.54 -3.58
CA LEU A 23 -12.44 14.91 -2.59
C LEU A 23 -12.19 13.76 -1.61
N LEU A 24 -10.96 13.23 -1.63
CA LEU A 24 -10.47 12.27 -0.64
C LEU A 24 -9.84 12.99 0.56
N TRP A 25 -9.27 14.18 0.37
CA TRP A 25 -8.99 15.12 1.47
C TRP A 25 -9.75 16.41 1.22
N ARG A 26 -10.80 16.64 2.02
CA ARG A 26 -11.69 17.80 1.81
C ARG A 26 -11.03 19.14 2.12
N ARG A 27 -10.22 19.19 3.19
CA ARG A 27 -9.58 20.43 3.65
C ARG A 27 -8.49 20.87 2.68
N GLU A 28 -7.66 19.93 2.25
CA GLU A 28 -6.56 20.13 1.30
C GLU A 28 -7.04 20.19 -0.16
N LYS A 29 -8.32 19.92 -0.41
CA LYS A 29 -8.94 19.85 -1.75
C LYS A 29 -8.28 18.83 -2.68
N ILE A 30 -7.76 17.74 -2.13
CA ILE A 30 -7.17 16.63 -2.91
C ILE A 30 -8.30 15.71 -3.36
N SER A 31 -8.49 15.62 -4.66
CA SER A 31 -9.45 14.76 -5.35
C SER A 31 -8.93 13.33 -5.52
N LYS A 32 -9.80 12.41 -5.94
CA LYS A 32 -9.37 11.07 -6.31
C LYS A 32 -8.51 11.08 -7.57
N ALA A 33 -8.75 12.00 -8.50
CA ALA A 33 -7.88 12.19 -9.66
C ALA A 33 -6.44 12.52 -9.25
N ASP A 34 -6.27 13.41 -8.26
CA ASP A 34 -4.95 13.79 -7.75
C ASP A 34 -4.22 12.58 -7.13
N VAL A 35 -4.94 11.74 -6.37
CA VAL A 35 -4.38 10.51 -5.79
C VAL A 35 -3.97 9.52 -6.89
N ILE A 36 -4.81 9.32 -7.90
CA ILE A 36 -4.48 8.45 -9.04
C ILE A 36 -3.23 8.98 -9.77
N GLN A 37 -3.15 10.29 -9.99
CA GLN A 37 -2.00 10.93 -10.63
C GLN A 37 -0.72 10.77 -9.79
N TYR A 38 -0.81 10.92 -8.47
CA TYR A 38 0.31 10.65 -7.57
C TYR A 38 0.81 9.22 -7.68
N TYR A 39 -0.10 8.24 -7.63
CA TYR A 39 0.27 6.82 -7.76
C TYR A 39 0.90 6.51 -9.11
N ALA A 40 0.40 7.09 -10.20
CA ALA A 40 1.02 6.97 -11.53
C ALA A 40 2.44 7.56 -11.54
N ALA A 41 2.64 8.75 -10.96
CA ALA A 41 3.93 9.42 -10.91
C ALA A 41 5.01 8.63 -10.13
N VAL A 42 4.61 7.91 -9.07
CA VAL A 42 5.53 7.10 -8.26
C VAL A 42 5.59 5.63 -8.66
N ALA A 43 4.77 5.19 -9.62
CA ALA A 43 4.60 3.77 -9.95
C ALA A 43 5.92 3.06 -10.29
N SER A 44 6.80 3.72 -11.06
CA SER A 44 8.11 3.17 -11.45
C SER A 44 9.02 2.83 -10.26
N ARG A 45 8.84 3.49 -9.11
CA ARG A 45 9.59 3.23 -7.87
C ARG A 45 8.81 2.37 -6.89
N MET A 46 7.50 2.54 -6.82
CA MET A 46 6.64 1.82 -5.87
C MET A 46 6.42 0.37 -6.28
N VAL A 47 6.13 0.10 -7.55
CA VAL A 47 5.82 -1.25 -8.04
C VAL A 47 6.96 -2.23 -7.73
N PRO A 48 8.26 -1.93 -7.97
CA PRO A 48 9.35 -2.83 -7.59
C PRO A 48 9.40 -3.22 -6.11
N ILE A 49 8.94 -2.35 -5.20
CA ILE A 49 8.96 -2.61 -3.74
C ILE A 49 7.86 -3.61 -3.36
N VAL A 50 6.66 -3.45 -3.93
CA VAL A 50 5.48 -4.28 -3.63
C VAL A 50 5.32 -5.50 -4.54
N LYS A 51 6.18 -5.63 -5.55
CA LYS A 51 6.09 -6.68 -6.57
C LYS A 51 6.11 -8.07 -5.96
N ASN A 52 5.24 -8.94 -6.45
CA ASN A 52 5.05 -10.32 -5.97
C ASN A 52 4.66 -10.44 -4.49
N ARG A 53 4.31 -9.35 -3.80
CA ARG A 53 3.88 -9.39 -2.41
C ARG A 53 2.35 -9.35 -2.33
N PRO A 54 1.71 -10.28 -1.60
CA PRO A 54 0.32 -10.14 -1.22
C PRO A 54 0.10 -8.83 -0.45
N LEU A 55 -1.02 -8.16 -0.70
CA LEU A 55 -1.34 -6.86 -0.11
C LEU A 55 -2.54 -6.92 0.83
N MET A 56 -2.48 -6.13 1.91
CA MET A 56 -3.61 -5.72 2.74
C MET A 56 -3.87 -4.24 2.47
N LEU A 57 -5.07 -3.91 2.00
CA LEU A 57 -5.34 -2.60 1.42
C LEU A 57 -6.30 -1.82 2.33
N ASN A 58 -5.89 -0.67 2.85
CA ASN A 58 -6.79 0.20 3.60
C ASN A 58 -7.52 1.13 2.63
N ARG A 59 -8.85 1.04 2.62
CA ARG A 59 -9.70 1.76 1.68
C ARG A 59 -10.40 2.90 2.37
N PHE A 60 -10.48 4.04 1.68
CA PHE A 60 -11.14 5.26 2.14
C PHE A 60 -12.21 5.69 1.14
N PRO A 61 -13.31 4.91 0.97
CA PRO A 61 -14.29 5.20 -0.07
C PRO A 61 -14.92 6.58 0.07
N HIS A 62 -14.97 7.15 1.28
CA HIS A 62 -15.55 8.46 1.56
C HIS A 62 -14.51 9.56 1.84
N GLY A 63 -13.23 9.28 1.61
CA GLY A 63 -12.13 10.17 1.96
C GLY A 63 -11.89 10.28 3.47
N ILE A 64 -10.90 11.08 3.86
CA ILE A 64 -10.54 11.41 5.23
C ILE A 64 -11.29 12.70 5.65
N PRO A 65 -11.83 12.77 6.89
CA PRO A 65 -11.72 11.80 8.00
C PRO A 65 -12.86 10.75 8.03
N GLY A 66 -13.43 10.41 6.87
CA GLY A 66 -14.46 9.37 6.80
C GLY A 66 -13.93 7.99 7.20
N LYS A 67 -14.85 7.05 7.48
CA LYS A 67 -14.49 5.68 7.87
C LYS A 67 -13.67 4.98 6.78
N SER A 68 -12.60 4.33 7.19
CA SER A 68 -11.80 3.42 6.38
C SER A 68 -12.00 1.97 6.81
N PHE A 69 -11.50 1.03 5.99
CA PHE A 69 -11.45 -0.39 6.35
C PHE A 69 -10.33 -1.11 5.60
N VAL A 70 -9.72 -2.08 6.27
CA VAL A 70 -8.71 -2.95 5.68
C VAL A 70 -9.39 -4.10 4.93
N GLN A 71 -9.17 -4.16 3.62
CA GLN A 71 -9.65 -5.23 2.76
C GLN A 71 -8.52 -6.21 2.43
N LYS A 72 -8.65 -7.44 2.94
CA LYS A 72 -7.72 -8.55 2.68
C LYS A 72 -8.21 -9.49 1.58
N ASP A 73 -9.52 -9.76 1.52
CA ASP A 73 -10.14 -10.66 0.53
C ASP A 73 -10.74 -9.88 -0.64
N TRP A 74 -10.37 -10.24 -1.87
CA TRP A 74 -10.81 -9.60 -3.10
C TRP A 74 -11.49 -10.60 -4.06
N PRO A 75 -12.73 -11.03 -3.76
CA PRO A 75 -13.51 -11.90 -4.65
C PRO A 75 -13.75 -11.30 -6.03
N ASN A 76 -13.94 -9.99 -6.08
CA ASN A 76 -14.26 -9.25 -7.29
C ASN A 76 -13.08 -8.33 -7.61
N HIS A 77 -12.38 -8.65 -8.69
CA HIS A 77 -11.25 -7.89 -9.22
C HIS A 77 -11.21 -8.08 -10.74
N PRO A 78 -10.61 -7.16 -11.50
CA PRO A 78 -10.40 -7.37 -12.92
C PRO A 78 -9.58 -8.63 -13.19
N SER A 79 -9.90 -9.39 -14.24
CA SER A 79 -9.24 -10.67 -14.56
C SER A 79 -7.73 -10.57 -14.80
N TRP A 80 -7.23 -9.37 -15.08
CA TRP A 80 -5.82 -9.10 -15.28
C TRP A 80 -5.05 -8.78 -13.99
N VAL A 81 -5.74 -8.54 -12.88
CA VAL A 81 -5.11 -8.30 -11.57
C VAL A 81 -4.71 -9.64 -10.96
N SER A 82 -3.43 -9.76 -10.59
CA SER A 82 -2.90 -10.98 -9.97
C SER A 82 -3.41 -11.15 -8.54
N ILE A 83 -3.66 -12.41 -8.14
CA ILE A 83 -4.12 -12.80 -6.81
C ILE A 83 -3.20 -13.84 -6.20
N ALA A 84 -2.92 -13.69 -4.91
CA ALA A 84 -2.35 -14.72 -4.05
C ALA A 84 -3.46 -15.34 -3.18
N GLN A 85 -3.55 -16.66 -3.15
CA GLN A 85 -4.38 -17.36 -2.17
C GLN A 85 -3.55 -17.61 -0.91
N VAL A 86 -3.97 -17.04 0.21
CA VAL A 86 -3.28 -17.15 1.50
C VAL A 86 -4.23 -17.74 2.53
N GLN A 87 -3.80 -18.79 3.22
CA GLN A 87 -4.60 -19.35 4.31
C GLN A 87 -4.66 -18.37 5.48
N SER A 88 -5.87 -17.92 5.82
CA SER A 88 -6.11 -17.12 7.01
C SER A 88 -6.42 -18.07 8.18
N HIS A 89 -5.51 -18.12 9.15
CA HIS A 89 -5.71 -18.91 10.36
C HIS A 89 -6.90 -18.42 11.19
N SER A 90 -7.08 -17.11 11.31
CA SER A 90 -8.17 -16.53 12.11
C SER A 90 -9.55 -16.75 11.49
N LEU A 91 -9.65 -16.78 10.16
CA LEU A 91 -10.91 -16.99 9.46
C LEU A 91 -11.12 -18.45 9.03
N ASN A 92 -10.14 -19.32 9.30
CA ASN A 92 -10.09 -20.71 8.87
C ASN A 92 -10.48 -20.90 7.38
N LYS A 93 -10.01 -20.01 6.50
CA LYS A 93 -10.28 -20.06 5.07
C LYS A 93 -9.13 -19.46 4.25
N SER A 94 -9.07 -19.83 2.98
CA SER A 94 -8.20 -19.18 2.01
C SER A 94 -8.76 -17.80 1.64
N VAL A 95 -7.89 -16.79 1.64
CA VAL A 95 -8.20 -15.38 1.35
C VAL A 95 -7.45 -14.96 0.09
N ARG A 96 -8.12 -14.19 -0.77
CA ARG A 96 -7.56 -13.70 -2.04
C ARG A 96 -6.96 -12.31 -1.84
N HIS A 97 -5.65 -12.26 -1.73
CA HIS A 97 -4.90 -11.02 -1.66
C HIS A 97 -4.52 -10.53 -3.05
N ILE A 98 -4.64 -9.23 -3.30
CA ILE A 98 -4.12 -8.60 -4.52
C ILE A 98 -2.60 -8.66 -4.50
N VAL A 99 -1.99 -8.92 -5.65
CA VAL A 99 -0.55 -8.79 -5.89
C VAL A 99 -0.34 -7.71 -6.95
N CYS A 100 0.30 -6.60 -6.57
CA CYS A 100 0.52 -5.46 -7.47
C CYS A 100 1.85 -5.62 -8.22
N ASN A 101 1.78 -6.09 -9.47
CA ASN A 101 2.96 -6.38 -10.29
C ASN A 101 3.24 -5.35 -11.39
N ASP A 102 2.33 -4.40 -11.58
CA ASP A 102 2.38 -3.40 -12.66
C ASP A 102 1.67 -2.10 -12.26
N GLU A 103 1.94 -1.06 -13.04
CA GLU A 103 1.35 0.27 -12.87
C GLU A 103 -0.18 0.26 -13.04
N ALA A 104 -0.71 -0.56 -13.95
CA ALA A 104 -2.15 -0.68 -14.17
C ALA A 104 -2.87 -1.15 -12.90
N THR A 105 -2.31 -2.13 -12.20
CA THR A 105 -2.85 -2.60 -10.92
C THR A 105 -2.78 -1.50 -9.86
N LEU A 106 -1.66 -0.76 -9.79
CA LEU A 106 -1.50 0.34 -8.83
C LEU A 106 -2.54 1.46 -9.05
N ILE A 107 -2.76 1.85 -10.31
CA ILE A 107 -3.77 2.87 -10.67
C ILE A 107 -5.18 2.39 -10.37
N TRP A 108 -5.49 1.12 -10.65
CA TRP A 108 -6.79 0.55 -10.29
C TRP A 108 -7.01 0.50 -8.78
N LEU A 109 -5.97 0.18 -7.98
CA LEU A 109 -6.04 0.25 -6.52
C LEU A 109 -6.33 1.68 -6.02
N ALA A 110 -5.70 2.68 -6.63
CA ALA A 110 -5.98 4.08 -6.35
C ALA A 110 -7.44 4.47 -6.69
N ASP A 111 -7.99 4.01 -7.82
CA ASP A 111 -9.41 4.23 -8.16
C ASP A 111 -10.36 3.58 -7.14
N MET A 112 -9.94 2.44 -6.56
CA MET A 112 -10.63 1.77 -5.46
C MET A 112 -10.51 2.46 -4.11
N ALA A 113 -9.88 3.63 -4.08
CA ALA A 113 -9.59 4.45 -2.91
C ALA A 113 -8.72 3.71 -1.88
N CYS A 114 -7.81 2.84 -2.34
CA CYS A 114 -6.78 2.26 -1.49
C CYS A 114 -5.71 3.33 -1.24
N LEU A 115 -5.74 3.99 -0.07
CA LEU A 115 -4.77 5.03 0.26
C LEU A 115 -3.54 4.46 0.97
N GLU A 116 -3.71 3.36 1.69
CA GLU A 116 -2.59 2.66 2.34
C GLU A 116 -2.44 1.27 1.76
N ILE A 117 -1.23 0.98 1.30
CA ILE A 117 -0.86 -0.30 0.68
C ILE A 117 0.12 -1.01 1.62
N ASN A 118 -0.38 -2.02 2.34
CA ASN A 118 0.42 -2.78 3.29
C ASN A 118 0.82 -4.12 2.68
N GLN A 119 2.10 -4.29 2.41
CA GLN A 119 2.63 -5.52 1.82
C GLN A 119 2.98 -6.57 2.86
N PHE A 120 2.91 -7.84 2.45
CA PHE A 120 3.52 -8.93 3.22
C PHE A 120 5.05 -8.81 3.19
N LEU A 121 5.71 -9.31 4.24
CA LEU A 121 7.17 -9.44 4.32
C LEU A 121 7.68 -10.72 3.61
N SER A 122 6.82 -11.38 2.85
CA SER A 122 7.08 -12.54 2.01
C SER A 122 6.54 -12.30 0.60
N THR A 123 7.00 -13.11 -0.35
CA THR A 123 6.57 -13.06 -1.74
C THR A 123 5.87 -14.35 -2.17
N VAL A 124 4.99 -14.26 -3.17
CA VAL A 124 4.42 -15.46 -3.80
C VAL A 124 5.49 -16.25 -4.56
N PRO A 125 5.38 -17.59 -4.63
CA PRO A 125 4.29 -18.42 -4.09
C PRO A 125 4.46 -18.82 -2.61
N ARG A 126 5.57 -18.47 -1.94
CA ARG A 126 5.87 -18.91 -0.56
C ARG A 126 5.57 -17.83 0.46
N THR A 127 4.29 -17.61 0.73
CA THR A 127 3.84 -16.56 1.66
C THR A 127 4.18 -16.84 3.13
N ASP A 128 4.56 -18.07 3.46
CA ASP A 128 5.04 -18.53 4.77
C ASP A 128 6.56 -18.35 4.96
N TRP A 129 7.30 -17.95 3.92
CA TRP A 129 8.76 -17.73 3.97
C TRP A 129 9.08 -16.25 3.80
N HIS A 130 9.34 -15.58 4.91
CA HIS A 130 9.67 -14.15 4.91
C HIS A 130 11.03 -13.89 4.25
N ASP A 131 11.06 -12.91 3.36
CA ASP A 131 12.27 -12.42 2.67
C ASP A 131 12.67 -11.00 3.11
N MET A 132 11.91 -10.42 4.04
CA MET A 132 12.18 -9.14 4.70
C MET A 132 12.02 -9.27 6.22
N VAL A 133 12.80 -8.49 6.95
CA VAL A 133 12.60 -8.19 8.37
C VAL A 133 12.22 -6.72 8.47
N LEU A 134 11.19 -6.42 9.26
CA LEU A 134 10.73 -5.06 9.54
C LEU A 134 11.12 -4.70 10.97
N VAL A 135 11.76 -3.55 11.17
CA VAL A 135 11.95 -2.95 12.48
C VAL A 135 10.99 -1.78 12.56
N ASP A 136 10.04 -1.82 13.49
CA ASP A 136 9.03 -0.79 13.64
C ASP A 136 9.39 0.11 14.82
N LEU A 137 9.71 1.37 14.54
CA LEU A 137 10.11 2.36 15.53
C LEU A 137 8.97 3.36 15.73
N ASP A 138 8.14 3.06 16.73
CA ASP A 138 6.99 3.87 17.12
C ASP A 138 7.29 4.64 18.41
N PRO A 139 7.62 5.95 18.35
CA PRO A 139 7.73 6.75 19.55
C PRO A 139 6.38 6.91 20.23
N TYR A 140 6.39 6.86 21.56
CA TYR A 140 5.23 7.13 22.39
C TYR A 140 5.64 8.01 23.57
N PRO A 141 4.79 8.96 24.03
CA PRO A 141 5.13 9.84 25.13
C PRO A 141 5.71 9.10 26.35
N PRO A 142 6.85 9.55 26.91
CA PRO A 142 7.47 10.85 26.66
C PRO A 142 8.41 10.92 25.44
N ALA A 143 8.62 9.82 24.71
CA ALA A 143 9.47 9.83 23.52
C ALA A 143 8.81 10.57 22.36
N SER A 144 9.65 11.26 21.59
CA SER A 144 9.33 12.12 20.46
C SER A 144 9.81 11.50 19.13
N PHE A 145 9.45 12.14 18.02
CA PHE A 145 9.97 11.76 16.69
C PHE A 145 11.49 11.91 16.61
N GLU A 146 12.04 12.89 17.31
CA GLU A 146 13.47 13.13 17.45
C GLU A 146 14.16 11.96 18.17
N ASP A 147 13.57 11.44 19.24
CA ASP A 147 14.08 10.25 19.94
C ASP A 147 14.05 9.01 19.03
N ALA A 148 12.98 8.82 18.25
CA ALA A 148 12.91 7.75 17.26
C ALA A 148 13.98 7.88 16.16
N THR A 149 14.34 9.12 15.79
CA THR A 149 15.41 9.39 14.82
C THR A 149 16.78 9.00 15.38
N GLU A 150 17.05 9.28 16.65
CA GLU A 150 18.28 8.83 17.32
C GLU A 150 18.37 7.30 17.36
N ILE A 151 17.28 6.64 17.77
CA ILE A 151 17.19 5.18 17.80
C ILE A 151 17.38 4.57 16.40
N ALA A 152 16.81 5.19 15.36
CA ALA A 152 17.03 4.75 13.98
C ALA A 152 18.51 4.82 13.58
N GLY A 153 19.27 5.82 14.06
CA GLY A 153 20.72 5.91 13.89
C GLY A 153 21.50 4.79 14.59
N ALA A 154 21.06 4.39 15.79
CA ALA A 154 21.63 3.25 16.49
C ALA A 154 21.34 1.92 15.78
N VAL A 155 20.11 1.72 15.30
CA VAL A 155 19.71 0.55 14.51
C VAL A 155 20.54 0.48 13.22
N HIS A 156 20.69 1.59 12.50
CA HIS A 156 21.54 1.68 11.32
C HIS A 156 22.98 1.21 11.62
N SER A 157 23.59 1.75 12.68
CA SER A 157 24.96 1.42 13.08
C SER A 157 25.12 -0.07 13.37
N ALA A 158 24.18 -0.67 14.10
CA ALA A 158 24.17 -2.11 14.38
C ALA A 158 24.05 -2.95 13.11
N LEU A 159 23.15 -2.59 12.19
CA LEU A 159 22.98 -3.31 10.92
C LEU A 159 24.21 -3.19 10.01
N VAL A 160 24.90 -2.04 10.02
CA VAL A 160 26.19 -1.86 9.33
C VAL A 160 27.27 -2.77 9.90
N GLU A 161 27.40 -2.85 11.23
CA GLU A 161 28.36 -3.73 11.90
C GLU A 161 28.10 -5.21 11.57
N MET A 162 26.83 -5.61 11.53
CA MET A 162 26.39 -6.94 11.13
C MET A 162 26.53 -7.22 9.63
N LYS A 163 26.91 -6.22 8.82
CA LYS A 163 27.01 -6.28 7.35
C LYS A 163 25.69 -6.67 6.68
N LEU A 164 24.56 -6.23 7.23
CA LEU A 164 23.24 -6.48 6.69
C LEU A 164 22.80 -5.34 5.76
N ARG A 165 22.27 -5.71 4.58
CA ARG A 165 21.62 -4.74 3.69
C ARG A 165 20.29 -4.31 4.30
N HIS A 166 20.05 -3.01 4.36
CA HIS A 166 18.85 -2.43 4.93
C HIS A 166 18.47 -1.14 4.22
N LEU A 167 17.22 -0.73 4.41
CA LEU A 167 16.65 0.52 3.92
C LEU A 167 15.84 1.12 5.09
N ILE A 168 15.65 2.43 5.05
CA ILE A 168 14.83 3.15 6.01
C ILE A 168 13.78 3.98 5.28
N LYS A 169 12.60 4.11 5.88
CA LYS A 169 11.57 5.06 5.46
C LYS A 169 10.82 5.59 6.68
N THR A 170 10.21 6.76 6.55
CA THR A 170 9.19 7.18 7.53
C THR A 170 7.97 6.26 7.44
N SER A 171 7.22 6.12 8.54
CA SER A 171 5.94 5.40 8.54
C SER A 171 4.85 6.21 7.82
N GLY A 172 4.99 7.54 7.79
CA GLY A 172 3.95 8.47 7.33
C GLY A 172 3.02 8.95 8.46
N ALA A 173 3.21 8.42 9.67
CA ALA A 173 2.64 8.91 10.92
C ALA A 173 3.78 9.45 11.80
N ASP A 174 4.02 8.85 12.96
CA ASP A 174 4.93 9.38 13.99
C ASP A 174 6.28 8.65 14.07
N GLY A 175 6.58 7.70 13.16
CA GLY A 175 7.70 6.77 13.33
C GLY A 175 8.48 6.41 12.07
N PHE A 176 9.31 5.36 12.18
CA PHE A 176 10.19 4.85 11.12
C PHE A 176 10.08 3.34 10.96
N HIS A 177 10.29 2.89 9.72
CA HIS A 177 10.46 1.48 9.37
C HIS A 177 11.81 1.27 8.66
#